data_AF-A0A072PLY7-F1
#
_entry.id   AF-A0A072PLY7-F1
#
_cell.length_a   1.000
_cell.length_b   1.000
_cell.length_c   1.000
_cell.angle_alpha   90.00
_cell.angle_beta   90.00
_cell.angle_gamma   90.00
#
_symmetry.space_group_name_H-M   'P 1'
#
loop_
_entity.id
_entity.type
_entity.pdbx_description
1 polymer ?
#
loop_
_entity_poly.entity_id
_entity_poly.type
_entity_poly.pdbx_seq_one_letter_code
_entity_poly.pdbx_strand_id
1 'polypeptide(L)' 'MFFANDQRENVREENPGITFGQVGKVLGDRWKALTEKQREPYEKKAANDKKRYEDEKAKYNVSVHYFRSQIGHD' A
#
# COMPACT_ATOMS: atom_id res chain seq x y z
N MET A 1 3.92 -0.80 -0.21
CA MET A 1 3.49 -1.14 -1.58
C MET A 1 4.03 -0.20 -2.67
N PHE A 2 4.25 1.09 -2.41
CA PHE A 2 4.71 2.04 -3.45
C PHE A 2 6.05 1.67 -4.13
N PHE A 3 7.10 1.42 -3.35
CA PHE A 3 8.41 1.02 -3.89
C PHE A 3 8.35 -0.33 -4.63
N ALA A 4 7.68 -1.32 -4.05
CA ALA A 4 7.54 -2.64 -4.64
C ALA A 4 6.83 -2.58 -6.00
N ASN A 5 5.78 -1.76 -6.15
CA ASN A 5 5.08 -1.62 -7.42
C ASN A 5 5.95 -0.97 -8.49
N ASP A 6 6.71 0.07 -8.14
CA ASP A 6 7.61 0.77 -9.05
C ASP A 6 8.77 -0.12 -9.51
N GLN A 7 9.36 -0.89 -8.59
CA GLN A 7 10.51 -1.75 -8.90
C GLN A 7 10.16 -3.15 -9.39
N ARG A 8 8.90 -3.58 -9.29
CA ARG A 8 8.50 -4.93 -9.72
C ARG A 8 8.78 -5.17 -11.20
N GLU A 9 8.51 -4.18 -12.04
CA GLU A 9 8.73 -4.28 -13.48
C GLU A 9 10.23 -4.32 -13.80
N ASN A 10 10.99 -3.37 -13.26
CA ASN A 10 12.45 -3.36 -13.36
C ASN A 10 13.09 -4.71 -12.94
N VAL A 11 12.66 -5.29 -11.82
CA VAL A 11 13.17 -6.59 -11.36
C VAL A 11 12.83 -7.73 -12.34
N ARG A 12 11.66 -7.69 -12.99
CA ARG A 12 11.26 -8.69 -13.99
C ARG A 12 12.02 -8.52 -15.30
N GLU A 13 12.30 -7.29 -15.71
CA GLU A 13 13.08 -7.00 -16.90
C GLU A 13 14.56 -7.40 -16.72
N GLU A 14 15.14 -7.08 -15.57
CA GLU A 14 16.51 -7.49 -15.24
C GLU A 14 16.64 -9.01 -15.01
N ASN A 15 15.56 -9.69 -14.61
CA ASN A 15 15.54 -11.12 -14.32
C ASN A 15 14.44 -11.82 -15.13
N PRO A 16 14.63 -12.03 -16.44
CA PRO A 16 13.64 -12.70 -17.27
C PRO A 16 13.35 -14.11 -16.74
N GLY A 17 12.06 -14.41 -16.48
CA GLY A 17 11.62 -15.69 -15.92
C GLY A 17 11.59 -15.77 -14.39
N ILE A 18 11.91 -14.68 -13.68
CA ILE A 18 11.78 -14.64 -12.22
C ILE A 18 10.33 -14.90 -11.76
N THR A 19 10.18 -15.74 -10.74
CA THR A 19 8.85 -16.05 -10.18
C THR A 19 8.38 -14.93 -9.25
N PHE A 20 7.06 -14.79 -9.08
CA PHE A 20 6.48 -13.75 -8.22
C PHE A 20 7.03 -13.78 -6.78
N GLY A 21 7.23 -14.97 -6.19
CA GLY A 21 7.81 -15.09 -4.85
C GLY A 21 9.26 -14.60 -4.78
N GLN A 22 10.07 -14.87 -5.80
CA GLN A 22 11.44 -14.38 -5.89
C GLN A 22 11.48 -12.86 -6.10
N VAL A 23 10.58 -12.30 -6.90
CA VAL A 23 10.45 -10.84 -7.04
C VAL A 23 10.20 -10.18 -5.69
N GLY A 24 9.30 -10.74 -4.88
CA GLY A 24 9.04 -10.24 -3.52
C GLY A 24 10.29 -10.24 -2.64
N LYS A 25 11.11 -11.30 -2.71
CA LYS A 25 12.38 -11.38 -1.98
C LYS A 25 13.37 -10.31 -2.42
N VAL A 26 13.60 -10.16 -3.72
CA VAL A 26 14.52 -9.16 -4.29
C VAL A 26 14.07 -7.74 -3.93
N LEU A 27 12.78 -7.44 -4.04
CA LEU A 27 12.24 -6.13 -3.66
C LEU A 27 12.42 -5.84 -2.17
N GLY A 28 12.26 -6.85 -1.30
CA GLY A 28 12.51 -6.73 0.13
C GLY A 28 13.98 -6.44 0.44
N ASP A 29 14.90 -7.11 -0.24
CA ASP A 29 16.34 -6.88 -0.08
C ASP A 29 16.75 -5.49 -0.61
N ARG A 30 16.24 -5.07 -1.77
CA ARG A 30 16.45 -3.71 -2.31
C ARG A 30 15.93 -2.66 -1.36
N TRP A 31 14.74 -2.84 -0.79
CA TRP A 31 14.16 -1.91 0.18
C TRP A 31 15.05 -1.75 1.42
N LYS A 32 15.58 -2.85 1.96
CA LYS A 32 16.53 -2.81 3.09
C LYS A 32 17.85 -2.13 2.73
N ALA A 33 18.28 -2.24 1.47
CA ALA A 33 19.49 -1.59 0.97
C ALA A 33 19.30 -0.09 0.69
N LEU A 34 18.07 0.42 0.62
CA LEU A 34 17.84 1.85 0.41
C LEU A 34 18.22 2.67 1.64
N THR A 35 18.87 3.80 1.39
CA THR A 35 19.13 4.81 2.43
C THR A 35 17.85 5.49 2.90
N GLU A 36 17.88 6.08 4.09
CA GLU A 36 16.73 6.81 4.65
C GLU A 36 16.19 7.89 3.70
N LYS A 37 17.09 8.65 3.04
CA LYS A 37 16.71 9.68 2.05
C LYS A 37 15.97 9.09 0.85
N GLN A 38 16.32 7.88 0.43
CA GLN A 38 15.65 7.21 -0.68
C GLN A 38 14.32 6.58 -0.26
N ARG A 39 14.20 6.15 1.02
CA ARG A 39 12.96 5.60 1.58
C ARG A 39 11.95 6.68 1.93
N GLU A 40 12.40 7.86 2.36
CA GLU A 40 11.59 9.00 2.78
C GLU A 40 10.41 9.33 1.83
N PRO A 41 10.59 9.46 0.49
CA PRO A 41 9.45 9.75 -0.39
C PRO A 41 8.41 8.62 -0.41
N TYR A 42 8.84 7.36 -0.30
CA TYR A 42 7.93 6.21 -0.26
C TYR A 42 7.21 6.09 1.08
N GLU A 43 7.89 6.39 2.18
CA GLU A 43 7.31 6.42 3.52
C GLU A 43 6.31 7.57 3.67
N LYS A 44 6.61 8.76 3.12
CA LYS A 44 5.66 9.88 3.04
C LYS A 44 4.41 9.51 2.24
N LYS A 45 4.57 8.86 1.08
CA LYS A 45 3.42 8.35 0.28
C LYS A 45 2.61 7.32 1.06
N ALA A 46 3.26 6.38 1.75
CA ALA A 46 2.59 5.38 2.58
C ALA A 46 1.84 6.00 3.76
N ALA A 47 2.43 6.99 4.44
CA ALA A 47 1.79 7.70 5.54
C ALA A 47 0.56 8.48 5.07
N ASN A 48 0.65 9.15 3.92
CA ASN A 48 -0.47 9.91 3.36
C ASN A 48 -1.62 8.98 2.92
N ASP A 49 -1.30 7.87 2.26
CA ASP A 49 -2.33 6.87 1.87
C ASP A 49 -2.98 6.21 3.09
N LYS A 50 -2.20 5.93 4.16
CA LYS A 50 -2.75 5.45 5.42
C LYS A 50 -3.77 6.43 6.00
N LYS A 51 -3.45 7.74 6.01
CA LYS A 51 -4.37 8.77 6.50
C LYS A 51 -5.66 8.82 5.67
N ARG A 52 -5.53 8.79 4.33
CA ARG A 52 -6.69 8.71 3.41
C ARG A 52 -7.58 7.52 3.74
N TYR A 53 -6.99 6.34 3.92
CA TYR A 53 -7.72 5.13 4.25
C TYR A 53 -8.41 5.23 5.62
N GLU A 54 -7.76 5.82 6.63
CA GLU A 54 -8.37 6.04 7.95
C GLU A 54 -9.55 7.01 7.89
N ASP A 55 -9.42 8.11 7.14
CA ASP A 55 -10.51 9.08 6.92
C ASP A 55 -11.68 8.47 6.14
N GLU A 56 -11.40 7.69 5.09
CA GLU A 56 -12.43 6.95 4.33
C GLU A 56 -13.10 5.88 5.18
N LYS A 57 -12.34 5.12 5.97
CA LYS A 57 -12.88 4.12 6.90
C LYS A 57 -13.78 4.77 7.95
N ALA A 58 -13.42 5.95 8.46
CA ALA A 58 -14.25 6.70 9.39
C ALA A 58 -15.57 7.14 8.72
N LYS A 59 -15.52 7.70 7.51
CA LYS A 59 -16.71 8.10 6.74
C LYS A 59 -17.61 6.92 6.38
N TYR A 60 -17.01 5.78 6.02
CA TYR A 60 -17.73 4.54 5.73
C TYR A 60 -18.42 4.00 6.99
N ASN A 61 -17.73 3.93 8.13
CA ASN A 61 -18.30 3.50 9.40
C ASN A 61 -19.47 4.39 9.85
N VAL A 62 -19.36 5.71 9.68
CA VAL A 62 -20.44 6.65 10.02
C VAL A 62 -21.64 6.45 9.08
N SER A 63 -21.42 6.29 7.78
CA SER A 63 -22.50 6.09 6.81
C SER A 63 -23.23 4.75 6.99
N VAL A 64 -22.50 3.68 7.29
CA VAL A 64 -23.10 2.36 7.58
C VAL A 64 -23.92 2.38 8.87
N HIS A 65 -23.47 3.13 9.89
CA HIS A 65 -24.22 3.26 11.14
C HIS A 65 -25.49 4.09 10.96
N TYR A 66 -25.44 5.16 10.16
CA TYR A 66 -26.62 5.99 9.85
C TYR A 66 -27.68 5.20 9.08
N PHE A 67 -27.27 4.44 8.06
CA PHE A 67 -28.19 3.65 7.24
C PHE A 67 -28.87 2.51 8.02
N ARG A 68 -28.16 1.92 8.99
CA ARG A 68 -28.72 0.86 9.85
C ARG A 68 -29.68 1.39 10.91
N SER A 69 -29.49 2.63 11.38
CA SER A 69 -30.37 3.24 12.39
C SER A 69 -31.67 3.80 11.79
N GLN A 70 -31.76 3.97 10.48
CA GLN A 70 -32.93 4.56 9.79
C GLN A 70 -33.90 3.49 9.21
N ILE A 71 -33.48 2.23 9.14
CA ILE A 71 -34.29 1.11 8.61
C ILE A 71 -34.86 0.21 9.75
N GLY A 72 -34.47 0.45 11.00
CA GLY A 72 -34.88 -0.35 12.16
C GLY A 72 -36.00 0.25 13.02
N HIS A 73 -37.00 0.88 12.40
CA HIS A 73 -38.19 1.36 13.12
C HIS A 73 -39.45 0.99 12.31
N ASP A 74 -39.80 -0.29 12.35
CA ASP A 74 -41.15 -0.82 12.11
C ASP A 74 -41.45 -1.84 13.22
#